data_AF-A0A9E1TLQ4-F1
#
_entry.id   AF-A0A9E1TLQ4-F1
#
_cell.length_a   1.000
_cell.length_b   1.000
_cell.length_c   1.000
_cell.angle_alpha   90.00
_cell.angle_beta   90.00
_cell.angle_gamma   90.00
#
_symmetry.space_group_name_H-M   'P 1'
#
loop_
_entity.id
_entity.type
_entity.pdbx_description
1 polymer ?
#
loop_
_entity_poly.entity_id
_entity_poly.type
_entity_poly.pdbx_seq_one_letter_code
_entity_poly.pdbx_strand_id
1 'polypeptide(L)'
;MSRTTAAVVDWDLAERVAIRVADRAPFGASHHLDGLTAEFDDHTARAEDLVHATTGLRALSGDARARVVGRADWIRANLASLQRLLRPLFDRMADDPDDEPSAMSARLGALELGAMLGWMSTRVLGQYDLLVLEDEAAEDQ
;
A
#
# COMPACT_ATOMS: atom_id res chain seq x y z
N MET A 1 14.49 14.58 -24.00
CA MET A 1 15.41 14.15 -22.92
C MET A 1 14.72 14.50 -21.62
N SER A 2 14.01 13.55 -21.01
CA SER A 2 13.25 13.81 -19.79
C SER A 2 14.24 14.08 -18.66
N ARG A 3 14.21 15.31 -18.14
CA ARG A 3 14.97 15.72 -16.98
C ARG A 3 14.49 14.83 -15.82
N THR A 4 15.33 13.92 -15.34
CA THR A 4 15.10 13.20 -14.09
C THR A 4 15.08 14.26 -12.99
N THR A 5 13.91 14.82 -12.72
CA THR A 5 13.67 15.61 -11.51
C THR A 5 14.21 14.76 -10.37
N ALA A 6 15.22 15.26 -9.65
CA ALA A 6 15.70 14.62 -8.46
C ALA A 6 14.50 14.54 -7.51
N ALA A 7 13.87 13.38 -7.47
CA ALA A 7 12.77 13.16 -6.56
C ALA A 7 13.33 13.36 -5.16
N VAL A 8 12.62 14.12 -4.33
CA VAL A 8 12.91 14.32 -2.90
C VAL A 8 13.03 12.98 -2.15
N VAL A 9 12.60 11.88 -2.77
CA VAL A 9 12.71 10.51 -2.29
C VAL A 9 13.15 9.60 -3.44
N ASP A 10 14.16 8.77 -3.22
CA ASP A 10 14.50 7.63 -4.08
C ASP A 10 13.51 6.47 -3.83
N TRP A 11 12.44 6.40 -4.64
CA TRP A 11 11.35 5.44 -4.47
C TRP A 11 11.81 3.98 -4.60
N ASP A 12 12.72 3.69 -5.52
CA ASP A 12 13.24 2.34 -5.71
C ASP A 12 14.05 1.91 -4.47
N LEU A 13 14.81 2.82 -3.87
CA LEU A 13 15.49 2.57 -2.60
C LEU A 13 14.49 2.37 -1.46
N ALA A 14 13.44 3.19 -1.39
CA ALA A 14 12.40 3.07 -0.37
C ALA A 14 11.70 1.70 -0.43
N GLU A 15 11.34 1.20 -1.62
CA GLU A 15 10.76 -0.14 -1.79
C GLU A 15 11.73 -1.23 -1.30
N ARG A 16 13.00 -1.18 -1.75
CA ARG A 16 14.02 -2.17 -1.34
C ARG A 16 14.21 -2.20 0.17
N VAL A 17 14.24 -1.04 0.81
CA VAL A 17 14.37 -0.93 2.27
C VAL A 17 13.12 -1.49 2.96
N ALA A 18 11.93 -1.13 2.49
CA ALA A 18 10.67 -1.60 3.06
C ALA A 18 10.54 -3.11 3.01
N ILE A 19 10.79 -3.73 1.85
CA ILE A 19 10.77 -5.19 1.69
C ILE A 19 11.80 -5.82 2.64
N ARG A 20 13.03 -5.30 2.69
CA ARG A 20 14.07 -5.82 3.59
C ARG A 20 13.70 -5.73 5.06
N VAL A 21 13.02 -4.67 5.49
CA VAL A 21 12.57 -4.50 6.88
C VAL A 21 11.40 -5.46 7.17
N ALA A 22 10.46 -5.61 6.24
CA ALA A 22 9.32 -6.53 6.37
C ALA A 22 9.76 -8.00 6.46
N ASP A 23 10.78 -8.40 5.70
CA ASP A 23 11.33 -9.76 5.70
C ASP A 23 12.04 -10.13 7.02
N ARG A 24 12.52 -9.13 7.78
CA ARG A 24 13.15 -9.37 9.08
C ARG A 24 12.15 -9.72 10.18
N ALA A 25 10.88 -9.39 10.00
CA ALA A 25 9.86 -9.71 10.98
C ALA A 25 9.45 -11.18 10.85
N PRO A 26 9.54 -11.97 11.92
CA PRO A 26 9.14 -13.38 11.89
C PRO A 26 7.72 -13.53 11.32
N PHE A 27 7.55 -14.42 10.35
CA PHE A 27 6.23 -14.82 9.87
C PHE A 27 6.01 -16.27 10.28
N GLY A 28 5.29 -16.48 11.39
CA GLY A 28 5.04 -17.80 11.97
C GLY A 28 4.00 -18.65 11.22
N ALA A 29 3.46 -18.17 10.10
CA ALA A 29 2.24 -18.71 9.49
C ALA A 29 2.43 -19.28 8.08
N SER A 30 3.66 -19.60 7.66
CA SER A 30 3.91 -20.20 6.33
C SER A 30 3.11 -21.49 6.08
N HIS A 31 2.73 -22.21 7.14
CA HIS A 31 1.92 -23.43 7.08
C HIS A 31 0.39 -23.19 7.04
N HIS A 32 -0.06 -21.94 7.19
CA HIS A 32 -1.48 -21.55 7.19
C HIS A 32 -1.91 -20.82 5.92
N LEU A 33 -1.01 -20.61 4.95
CA LEU A 33 -1.33 -19.83 3.76
C LEU A 33 -2.20 -20.59 2.75
N ASP A 34 -2.11 -21.93 2.77
CA ASP A 34 -2.88 -22.77 1.87
C ASP A 34 -4.37 -22.72 2.23
N GLY A 35 -5.17 -22.22 1.29
CA GLY A 35 -6.62 -22.14 1.43
C GLY A 35 -7.15 -20.85 2.05
N LEU A 36 -6.30 -19.91 2.48
CA LEU A 36 -6.77 -18.63 3.04
C LEU A 36 -7.68 -17.88 2.08
N THR A 37 -7.35 -17.85 0.78
CA THR A 37 -8.22 -17.19 -0.20
C THR A 37 -9.62 -17.79 -0.21
N ALA A 38 -9.73 -19.12 -0.25
CA ALA A 38 -11.02 -19.79 -0.25
C ALA A 38 -11.80 -19.60 1.07
N GLU A 39 -11.09 -19.58 2.21
CA GLU A 39 -11.69 -19.30 3.53
C GLU A 39 -12.20 -17.85 3.60
N PHE A 40 -11.41 -16.89 3.12
CA PHE A 40 -11.83 -15.49 3.04
C PHE A 40 -12.98 -15.29 2.07
N ASP A 41 -13.06 -16.01 0.95
CA ASP A 41 -14.18 -15.93 0.02
C ASP A 41 -15.50 -16.36 0.68
N ASP A 42 -15.50 -17.52 1.36
CA ASP A 42 -16.68 -18.03 2.09
C ASP A 42 -17.10 -17.09 3.22
N HIS A 43 -16.13 -16.66 4.04
CA HIS A 43 -16.41 -15.82 5.20
C HIS A 43 -16.85 -14.40 4.81
N THR A 44 -16.37 -13.87 3.69
CA THR A 44 -16.76 -12.55 3.19
C THR A 44 -18.21 -12.56 2.73
N ALA A 45 -18.63 -13.55 1.95
CA ALA A 45 -20.01 -13.71 1.52
C ALA A 45 -20.95 -13.86 2.73
N ARG A 46 -20.56 -14.69 3.70
CA ARG A 46 -21.33 -14.88 4.93
C ARG A 46 -21.42 -13.60 5.77
N ALA A 47 -20.34 -12.82 5.85
CA ALA A 47 -20.34 -11.56 6.58
C ALA A 47 -21.28 -10.53 5.94
N GLU A 48 -21.31 -10.44 4.60
CA GLU A 48 -22.23 -9.57 3.87
C GLU A 48 -23.69 -9.89 4.20
N ASP A 49 -24.06 -11.17 4.16
CA ASP A 49 -25.43 -11.61 4.50
C ASP A 49 -25.80 -11.25 5.94
N LEU A 50 -24.88 -11.43 6.89
CA LEU A 50 -25.10 -11.09 8.30
C LEU A 50 -25.24 -9.58 8.51
N VAL A 51 -24.43 -8.76 7.84
CA VAL A 51 -24.54 -7.29 7.87
C VAL A 51 -25.87 -6.86 7.26
N HIS A 52 -26.29 -7.45 6.14
CA HIS A 52 -27.57 -7.15 5.52
C HIS A 52 -28.74 -7.52 6.43
N ALA A 53 -28.73 -8.72 7.01
CA ALA A 53 -29.78 -9.18 7.92
C ALA A 53 -29.91 -8.29 9.17
N THR A 54 -28.78 -7.74 9.65
CA THR A 54 -28.74 -6.92 10.87
C THR A 54 -29.10 -5.47 10.61
N THR A 55 -28.62 -4.89 9.50
CA THR A 55 -28.74 -3.45 9.22
C THR A 55 -29.84 -3.10 8.22
N GLY A 56 -30.28 -4.08 7.42
CA GLY A 56 -31.16 -3.88 6.26
C GLY A 56 -30.46 -3.25 5.05
N LEU A 57 -29.19 -2.87 5.16
CA LEU A 57 -28.43 -2.23 4.08
C LEU A 57 -27.89 -3.28 3.10
N ARG A 58 -27.81 -2.93 1.82
CA ARG A 58 -27.07 -3.69 0.80
C ARG A 58 -26.02 -2.81 0.15
N ALA A 59 -24.86 -3.39 -0.16
CA ALA A 59 -23.85 -2.70 -0.94
C ALA A 59 -24.40 -2.38 -2.33
N LEU A 60 -24.20 -1.15 -2.79
CA LEU A 60 -24.51 -0.75 -4.17
C LEU A 60 -23.35 -1.07 -5.12
N SER A 61 -22.18 -1.37 -4.57
CA SER A 61 -20.93 -1.59 -5.30
C SER A 61 -20.74 -3.03 -5.79
N GLY A 62 -21.75 -3.89 -5.62
CA GLY A 62 -21.68 -5.33 -5.90
C GLY A 62 -21.29 -6.15 -4.66
N ASP A 63 -21.09 -7.46 -4.89
CA ASP A 63 -20.79 -8.44 -3.84
C ASP A 63 -19.48 -8.10 -3.10
N ALA A 64 -19.44 -8.37 -1.80
CA ALA A 64 -18.24 -8.19 -1.00
C ALA A 64 -17.13 -9.16 -1.46
N ARG A 65 -15.93 -8.61 -1.65
CA ARG A 65 -14.74 -9.39 -2.04
C ARG A 65 -13.61 -9.17 -1.04
N ALA A 66 -12.96 -10.24 -0.62
CA ALA A 66 -11.72 -10.17 0.14
C ALA A 66 -10.54 -10.56 -0.74
N ARG A 67 -9.40 -9.89 -0.53
CA ARG A 67 -8.14 -10.23 -1.20
C ARG A 67 -7.07 -10.48 -0.15
N VAL A 68 -6.46 -11.66 -0.22
CA VAL A 68 -5.28 -11.99 0.58
C VAL A 68 -4.06 -11.38 -0.08
N VAL A 69 -3.36 -10.48 0.62
CA VAL A 69 -2.21 -9.73 0.09
C VAL A 69 -1.01 -9.96 0.98
N GLY A 70 0.14 -10.28 0.38
CA GLY A 70 1.40 -10.42 1.09
C GLY A 70 2.01 -9.08 1.48
N ARG A 71 2.99 -9.09 2.42
CA ARG A 71 3.64 -7.85 2.89
C ARG A 71 4.28 -7.04 1.75
N ALA A 72 4.92 -7.70 0.79
CA ALA A 72 5.55 -7.02 -0.35
C ALA A 72 4.54 -6.33 -1.26
N ASP A 73 3.42 -6.99 -1.56
CA ASP A 73 2.37 -6.41 -2.40
C ASP A 73 1.66 -5.26 -1.69
N TRP A 74 1.42 -5.40 -0.38
CA TRP A 74 0.91 -4.31 0.46
C TRP A 74 1.84 -3.09 0.45
N ILE A 75 3.16 -3.31 0.56
CA ILE A 75 4.18 -2.24 0.49
C ILE A 75 4.11 -1.52 -0.85
N ARG A 76 4.08 -2.24 -1.98
CA ARG A 76 4.05 -1.61 -3.32
C ARG A 76 2.80 -0.77 -3.51
N ALA A 77 1.63 -1.30 -3.13
CA ALA A 77 0.37 -0.57 -3.22
C ALA A 77 0.40 0.73 -2.40
N ASN A 78 0.90 0.67 -1.17
CA ASN A 78 0.98 1.85 -0.30
C ASN A 78 2.06 2.84 -0.75
N LEU A 79 3.18 2.36 -1.29
CA LEU A 79 4.24 3.22 -1.80
C LEU A 79 3.76 4.03 -3.01
N ALA A 80 3.04 3.39 -3.94
CA ALA A 80 2.42 4.06 -5.09
C ALA A 80 1.42 5.13 -4.64
N SER A 81 0.57 4.82 -3.66
CA SER A 81 -0.37 5.78 -3.06
C SER A 81 0.35 6.95 -2.38
N LEU A 82 1.39 6.68 -1.58
CA LEU A 82 2.16 7.71 -0.91
C LEU A 82 2.89 8.62 -1.90
N GLN A 83 3.47 8.06 -2.96
CA GLN A 83 4.05 8.82 -4.05
C GLN A 83 3.01 9.76 -4.67
N ARG A 84 1.79 9.26 -4.96
CA ARG A 84 0.70 10.10 -5.49
C ARG A 84 0.32 11.23 -4.55
N LEU A 85 0.20 10.94 -3.25
CA LEU A 85 -0.22 11.90 -2.21
C LEU A 85 0.84 12.97 -1.96
N LEU A 86 2.13 12.64 -2.05
CA LEU A 86 3.22 13.56 -1.79
C LEU A 86 3.63 14.40 -3.02
N ARG A 87 3.19 14.05 -4.23
CA ARG A 87 3.46 14.85 -5.45
C ARG A 87 3.24 16.35 -5.27
N PRO A 88 2.09 16.84 -4.76
CA PRO A 88 1.85 18.28 -4.59
C PRO A 88 2.78 18.97 -3.58
N LEU A 89 3.38 18.21 -2.65
CA LEU A 89 4.38 18.74 -1.73
C LEU A 89 5.72 18.90 -2.44
N PHE A 90 6.13 17.89 -3.23
CA PHE A 90 7.39 17.94 -3.98
C PHE A 90 7.36 18.97 -5.10
N ASP A 91 6.21 19.17 -5.76
CA ASP A 91 6.05 20.21 -6.76
C ASP A 91 6.29 21.61 -6.15
N ARG A 92 5.77 21.87 -4.93
CA ARG A 92 6.04 23.13 -4.22
C ARG A 92 7.49 23.30 -3.79
N MET A 93 8.17 22.22 -3.44
CA MET A 93 9.59 22.27 -3.08
C MET A 93 10.47 22.54 -4.31
N ALA A 94 10.10 22.01 -5.47
CA ALA A 94 10.81 22.24 -6.73
C ALA A 94 10.65 23.69 -7.25
N ASP A 95 9.61 24.40 -6.82
CA ASP A 95 9.41 25.82 -7.15
C ASP A 95 10.33 26.76 -6.33
N ASP A 96 11.04 26.25 -5.31
CA ASP A 96 12.05 27.00 -4.55
C ASP A 96 13.47 26.73 -5.11
N PRO A 97 14.07 27.68 -5.85
CA PRO A 97 15.37 27.49 -6.50
C PRO A 97 16.55 27.36 -5.52
N ASP A 98 16.38 27.74 -4.25
CA ASP A 98 17.42 27.63 -3.23
C ASP A 98 17.41 26.28 -2.48
N ASP A 99 16.38 25.43 -2.69
CA ASP A 99 16.16 24.18 -1.95
C ASP A 99 16.13 22.94 -2.87
N GLU A 100 17.10 22.85 -3.80
CA GLU A 100 17.20 21.66 -4.66
C GLU A 100 17.55 20.40 -3.83
N PRO A 101 16.74 19.33 -3.89
CA PRO A 101 16.99 18.10 -3.15
C PRO A 101 18.29 17.44 -3.62
N SER A 102 19.28 17.39 -2.75
CA SER A 102 20.50 16.63 -3.01
C SER A 102 20.21 15.13 -3.14
N ALA A 103 21.05 14.41 -3.89
CA ALA A 103 20.98 12.94 -3.94
C ALA A 103 21.21 12.27 -2.56
N MET A 104 21.76 12.98 -1.58
CA MET A 104 21.91 12.48 -0.21
C MET A 104 20.60 12.59 0.57
N SER A 105 19.92 13.75 0.52
CA SER A 105 18.63 13.95 1.17
C SER A 105 17.56 13.03 0.59
N ALA A 106 17.56 12.84 -0.73
CA ALA A 106 16.67 11.88 -1.40
C ALA A 106 16.83 10.43 -0.90
N ARG A 107 18.08 10.02 -0.62
CA ARG A 107 18.35 8.69 -0.05
C ARG A 107 17.95 8.59 1.41
N LEU A 108 18.19 9.63 2.22
CA LEU A 108 17.77 9.64 3.63
C LEU A 108 16.25 9.53 3.75
N GLY A 109 15.51 10.32 2.97
CA GLY A 109 14.05 10.23 2.93
C GLY A 109 13.56 8.85 2.49
N ALA A 110 14.23 8.23 1.52
CA ALA A 110 13.92 6.85 1.10
C ALA A 110 14.18 5.81 2.20
N LEU A 111 15.26 5.94 2.96
CA LEU A 111 15.56 5.05 4.08
C LEU A 111 14.48 5.17 5.18
N GLU A 112 14.09 6.40 5.54
CA GLU A 112 13.08 6.67 6.56
C GLU A 112 11.70 6.13 6.15
N LEU A 113 11.24 6.50 4.95
CA LEU A 113 9.95 6.04 4.41
C LEU A 113 9.92 4.53 4.24
N GLY A 114 11.00 3.95 3.68
CA GLY A 114 11.12 2.52 3.52
C GLY A 114 11.08 1.78 4.86
N ALA A 115 11.83 2.25 5.85
CA ALA A 115 11.83 1.63 7.17
C ALA A 115 10.46 1.69 7.86
N MET A 116 9.79 2.83 7.78
CA MET A 116 8.44 3.01 8.31
C MET A 116 7.43 2.07 7.64
N LEU A 117 7.37 2.04 6.30
CA LEU A 117 6.45 1.18 5.56
C LEU A 117 6.73 -0.30 5.79
N GLY A 118 8.01 -0.70 5.80
CA GLY A 118 8.42 -2.06 6.10
C GLY A 118 7.94 -2.51 7.47
N TRP A 119 8.10 -1.67 8.50
CA TRP A 119 7.60 -1.95 9.85
C TRP A 119 6.07 -2.02 9.90
N MET A 120 5.37 -1.08 9.25
CA MET A 120 3.89 -1.06 9.22
C MET A 120 3.31 -2.32 8.60
N SER A 121 3.91 -2.82 7.51
CA SER A 121 3.48 -4.04 6.82
C SER A 121 3.44 -5.28 7.72
N THR A 122 4.14 -5.26 8.86
CA THR A 122 4.18 -6.37 9.82
C THR A 122 3.06 -6.33 10.86
N ARG A 123 2.35 -5.21 10.96
CA ARG A 123 1.30 -4.96 11.98
C ARG A 123 -0.08 -4.76 11.41
N VAL A 124 -0.20 -4.51 10.11
CA VAL A 124 -1.48 -4.39 9.43
C VAL A 124 -2.12 -5.78 9.31
N LEU A 125 -3.33 -5.92 9.85
CA LEU A 125 -4.13 -7.15 9.82
C LEU A 125 -5.22 -7.14 8.74
N GLY A 126 -5.49 -5.97 8.18
CA GLY A 126 -6.50 -5.73 7.16
C GLY A 126 -6.58 -4.23 6.86
N GLN A 127 -7.05 -3.87 5.67
CA GLN A 127 -7.25 -2.48 5.29
C GLN A 127 -8.73 -2.14 5.44
N TYR A 128 -9.05 -1.20 6.32
CA TYR A 128 -10.40 -0.61 6.44
C TYR A 128 -10.56 0.62 5.54
N ASP A 129 -9.45 1.15 5.02
CA ASP A 129 -9.48 2.27 4.10
C ASP A 129 -9.91 1.79 2.71
N LEU A 130 -11.04 2.33 2.27
CA LEU A 130 -11.30 2.62 0.87
C LEU A 130 -10.22 3.60 0.41
N LEU A 131 -8.99 3.11 0.19
CA LEU A 131 -8.03 3.88 -0.60
C LEU A 131 -8.74 4.07 -1.93
N VAL A 132 -8.99 5.33 -2.25
CA VAL A 132 -9.59 5.80 -3.49
C VAL A 132 -8.86 5.13 -4.65
N LEU A 133 -9.36 3.96 -5.06
CA LEU A 133 -9.22 3.40 -6.38
C LEU A 133 -10.12 4.25 -7.27
N GLU A 134 -9.78 5.53 -7.41
CA GLU A 134 -10.24 6.29 -8.58
C GLU A 134 -9.52 5.68 -9.77
N ASP A 135 -10.29 4.89 -10.51
CA ASP A 135 -10.16 4.56 -11.92
C ASP A 135 -8.74 4.30 -12.42
N GLU A 136 -8.36 3.02 -12.45
CA GLU A 136 -7.80 2.38 -13.66
C GLU A 136 -7.70 0.86 -13.39
N ALA A 137 -8.29 0.06 -14.29
CA ALA A 137 -8.43 -1.41 -14.24
C ALA A 137 -9.59 -1.96 -13.39
N ALA A 138 -10.82 -1.67 -13.81
CA ALA A 138 -12.00 -2.46 -13.46
C ALA A 138 -12.09 -3.81 -14.23
N GLU A 139 -11.13 -4.11 -15.13
CA GLU A 139 -11.22 -5.30 -16.00
C GLU A 139 -10.38 -6.51 -15.54
N ASP A 140 -9.49 -6.36 -14.55
CA ASP A 140 -8.68 -7.47 -14.02
C ASP A 140 -8.87 -7.67 -12.49
N GLN A 141 -10.07 -7.41 -11.97
CA GLN A 141 -10.43 -7.57 -10.54
C GLN A 141 -11.59 -8.54 -10.29
#